data_AF-A0A382Y559-F1
#
_entry.id   AF-A0A382Y559-F1
#
_cell.length_a   1.000
_cell.length_b   1.000
_cell.length_c   1.000
_cell.angle_alpha   90.00
_cell.angle_beta   90.00
_cell.angle_gamma   90.00
#
_symmetry.space_group_name_H-M   'P 1'
#
loop_
_entity.id
_entity.type
_entity.pdbx_description
1 polymer ?
#
loop_
_entity_poly.entity_id
_entity_poly.type
_entity_poly.pdbx_seq_one_letter_code
_entity_poly.pdbx_strand_id
1 'polypeptide(L)'
;MQMFPCVEHDDTPWTPMAKKLSESKVALVTSAGLHLRTDKPFNHSGDSSFRVIPRSSKAGDILQSHASIGFDHTGIYRDLN
;
A
#
# COMPACT_ATOMS: atom_id res chain seq x y z
N MET A 1 23.64 11.39 -18.25
CA MET A 1 22.41 11.49 -17.43
C MET A 1 21.29 10.95 -18.30
N GLN A 2 20.71 9.80 -17.98
CA GLN A 2 19.54 9.32 -18.72
C GLN A 2 18.35 10.18 -18.27
N MET A 3 17.73 10.87 -19.22
CA MET A 3 16.51 11.64 -18.98
C MET A 3 15.34 10.67 -19.13
N PHE A 4 14.67 10.37 -18.02
CA PHE A 4 13.38 9.68 -18.07
C PHE A 4 12.31 10.77 -18.12
N PRO A 5 11.66 11.00 -19.28
CA PRO A 5 10.60 11.98 -19.35
C PRO A 5 9.47 11.57 -18.40
N CYS A 6 8.88 12.54 -17.71
CA CYS A 6 7.63 12.33 -17.01
C CYS A 6 6.57 11.94 -18.06
N VAL A 7 5.93 10.79 -17.90
CA VAL A 7 4.88 10.36 -18.83
C VAL A 7 3.66 11.25 -18.56
N GLU A 8 3.29 12.04 -19.55
CA GLU A 8 2.02 12.78 -19.55
C GLU A 8 0.93 11.88 -20.12
N HIS A 9 -0.20 11.80 -19.42
CA HIS A 9 -1.37 11.06 -19.84
C HIS A 9 -2.50 12.06 -20.10
N ASP A 10 -3.07 12.02 -21.31
CA ASP A 10 -4.22 12.86 -21.70
C ASP A 10 -5.55 12.37 -21.09
N ASP A 11 -5.55 11.16 -20.53
CA ASP A 11 -6.71 10.51 -19.92
C ASP A 11 -6.52 10.27 -18.41
N THR A 12 -7.64 9.99 -17.74
CA THR A 12 -7.64 9.54 -16.35
C THR A 12 -8.19 8.12 -16.33
N PRO A 13 -7.52 7.15 -15.67
CA PRO A 13 -8.03 5.78 -15.55
C PRO A 13 -9.18 5.74 -14.53
N TRP A 14 -10.31 6.36 -14.89
CA TRP A 14 -11.50 6.42 -14.07
C TRP A 14 -12.49 5.34 -14.50
N THR A 15 -12.87 4.47 -13.56
CA THR A 15 -13.94 3.50 -13.77
C THR A 15 -15.21 4.00 -13.06
N PRO A 16 -16.29 4.30 -13.79
CA PRO A 16 -17.56 4.69 -13.17
C PRO A 16 -18.09 3.62 -12.21
N MET A 17 -18.73 4.05 -11.13
CA MET A 17 -19.35 3.14 -10.16
C MET A 17 -20.53 2.41 -10.80
N ALA A 18 -20.45 1.07 -10.87
CA ALA A 18 -21.50 0.23 -11.44
C ALA A 18 -22.69 -0.02 -10.48
N LYS A 19 -22.53 0.27 -9.18
CA LYS A 19 -23.53 0.06 -8.12
C LYS A 19 -23.32 1.02 -6.95
N LYS A 20 -24.29 1.07 -6.02
CA LYS A 20 -24.17 1.93 -4.83
C LYS A 20 -23.01 1.48 -3.94
N LEU A 21 -22.44 2.42 -3.17
CA LEU A 21 -21.35 2.11 -2.23
C LEU A 21 -21.79 1.08 -1.18
N SER A 22 -23.03 1.17 -0.70
CA SER A 22 -23.62 0.22 0.26
C SER A 22 -23.70 -1.22 -0.27
N GLU A 23 -23.62 -1.42 -1.57
CA GLU A 23 -23.68 -2.73 -2.25
C GLU A 23 -22.28 -3.19 -2.70
N SER A 24 -21.25 -2.38 -2.45
CA SER A 24 -19.89 -2.59 -2.92
C SER A 24 -19.01 -3.30 -1.89
N LYS A 25 -18.09 -4.12 -2.39
CA LYS A 25 -16.98 -4.65 -1.60
C LYS A 25 -15.80 -3.70 -1.80
N VAL A 26 -15.31 -3.13 -0.72
CA VAL A 26 -14.23 -2.12 -0.74
C VAL A 26 -12.94 -2.75 -0.24
N ALA A 27 -11.81 -2.36 -0.83
CA ALA A 27 -10.48 -2.65 -0.35
C ALA A 27 -9.66 -1.35 -0.34
N LEU A 28 -8.73 -1.23 0.61
CA LEU A 28 -7.75 -0.16 0.66
C LEU A 28 -6.40 -0.72 0.20
N VAL A 29 -5.72 0.00 -0.68
CA VAL A 29 -4.38 -0.34 -1.17
C VAL A 29 -3.45 0.81 -0.81
N THR A 30 -2.26 0.49 -0.31
CA THR A 30 -1.26 1.47 0.12
C THR A 30 0.15 1.02 -0.25
N SER A 31 1.02 1.97 -0.58
CA SER A 31 2.46 1.77 -0.78
C SER A 31 3.27 1.85 0.52
N ALA A 32 2.61 1.99 1.69
CA ALA A 32 3.28 2.09 2.99
C ALA A 32 4.07 0.84 3.42
N GLY A 33 4.08 -0.23 2.61
CA GLY A 33 4.86 -1.44 2.88
C GLY A 33 4.36 -2.20 4.12
N LEU A 34 3.04 -2.24 4.31
CA LEU A 34 2.40 -2.98 5.40
C LEU A 34 2.26 -4.46 5.04
N HIS A 35 2.57 -5.35 5.99
CA HIS A 35 2.51 -6.80 5.84
C HIS A 35 2.49 -7.49 7.19
N LEU A 36 2.08 -8.76 7.23
CA LEU A 36 2.13 -9.55 8.46
C LEU A 36 3.57 -9.99 8.77
N ARG A 37 3.88 -10.17 10.05
CA ARG A 37 5.17 -10.73 10.49
C ARG A 37 5.48 -12.11 9.89
N THR A 38 4.45 -12.87 9.52
CA THR A 38 4.58 -14.18 8.87
C THR A 38 4.77 -14.10 7.35
N ASP A 39 4.57 -12.93 6.76
CA ASP A 39 4.74 -12.76 5.32
C ASP A 39 6.21 -12.75 4.93
N LYS A 40 6.48 -13.11 3.67
CA LYS A 40 7.79 -12.83 3.06
C LYS A 40 7.99 -11.30 2.99
N PRO A 41 9.09 -10.76 3.54
CA PRO A 41 9.41 -9.34 3.45
C PRO A 41 9.46 -8.85 2.00
N PHE A 42 9.09 -7.59 1.78
CA PHE A 42 9.22 -6.97 0.47
C PHE A 42 10.69 -6.86 0.04
N ASN A 43 10.95 -7.08 -1.24
CA ASN A 43 12.28 -6.83 -1.82
C ASN A 43 12.41 -5.36 -2.24
N HIS A 44 13.34 -4.63 -1.62
CA HIS A 44 13.57 -3.21 -1.93
C HIS A 44 14.16 -2.96 -3.32
N SER A 45 14.62 -3.99 -4.03
CA SER A 45 15.12 -3.91 -5.41
C SER A 45 14.00 -4.07 -6.47
N GLY A 46 12.81 -3.50 -6.22
CA GLY A 46 11.73 -3.44 -7.20
C GLY A 46 10.66 -4.53 -7.07
N ASP A 47 10.25 -4.87 -5.83
CA ASP A 47 9.11 -5.76 -5.60
C ASP A 47 7.78 -5.12 -6.03
N SER A 48 7.13 -5.71 -7.04
CA SER A 48 5.81 -5.32 -7.54
C SER A 48 4.67 -6.18 -6.99
N SER A 49 4.96 -7.09 -6.05
CA SER A 49 3.95 -7.90 -5.40
C SER A 49 3.20 -7.11 -4.30
N PHE A 50 2.11 -7.69 -3.80
CA PHE A 50 1.33 -7.14 -2.70
C PHE A 50 1.21 -8.16 -1.56
N ARG A 51 0.82 -7.68 -0.39
CA ARG A 51 0.42 -8.52 0.76
C ARG A 51 -1.00 -8.17 1.15
N VAL A 52 -1.74 -9.17 1.57
CA VAL A 52 -3.12 -9.01 2.05
C VAL A 52 -3.09 -9.10 3.56
N ILE A 53 -3.67 -8.12 4.24
CA ILE A 53 -3.85 -8.14 5.69
C ILE A 53 -5.30 -8.57 5.96
N PRO A 54 -5.55 -9.78 6.49
CA PRO A 54 -6.88 -10.20 6.89
C PRO A 54 -7.48 -9.24 7.93
N ARG A 55 -8.79 -9.01 7.87
CA ARG A 55 -9.52 -8.18 8.84
C ARG A 55 -9.34 -8.62 10.29
N SER A 56 -9.12 -9.92 10.52
CA SER A 56 -8.94 -10.50 11.85
C SER A 56 -7.50 -10.41 12.38
N SER A 57 -6.59 -9.78 11.64
CA SER A 57 -5.18 -9.63 12.06
C SER A 57 -5.09 -8.72 13.27
N LYS A 58 -4.22 -9.05 14.22
CA LYS A 58 -3.94 -8.17 15.35
C LYS A 58 -3.00 -7.06 14.89
N ALA A 59 -3.20 -5.84 15.38
CA ALA A 59 -2.36 -4.71 15.03
C ALA A 59 -0.86 -4.97 15.28
N GLY A 60 -0.51 -5.63 16.39
CA GLY A 60 0.88 -5.96 16.73
C GLY A 60 1.54 -7.00 15.81
N ASP A 61 0.78 -7.68 14.95
CA ASP A 61 1.31 -8.62 13.95
C ASP A 61 1.63 -7.93 12.62
N ILE A 62 1.24 -6.66 12.46
CA ILE A 62 1.45 -5.87 11.25
C ILE A 62 2.76 -5.10 11.35
N LEU A 63 3.60 -5.24 10.33
CA LEU A 63 4.90 -4.58 10.21
C LEU A 63 4.89 -3.61 9.04
N GLN A 64 5.65 -2.51 9.20
CA GLN A 64 5.92 -1.55 8.13
C GLN A 64 7.37 -1.67 7.66
N SER A 65 7.59 -1.94 6.38
CA SER A 65 8.93 -2.14 5.80
C SER A 65 9.27 -1.20 4.63
N HIS A 66 8.49 -0.14 4.43
CA HIS A 66 8.80 0.86 3.40
C HIS A 66 10.13 1.56 3.71
N ALA A 67 11.07 1.56 2.76
CA ALA A 67 12.46 1.97 3.01
C ALA A 67 12.74 3.46 2.83
N SER A 68 11.75 4.26 2.41
CA SER A 68 11.98 5.69 2.19
C SER A 68 12.28 6.40 3.51
N ILE A 69 13.45 7.02 3.58
CA ILE A 69 13.86 7.90 4.70
C ILE A 69 12.97 9.13 4.87
N GLY A 70 12.22 9.51 3.83
CA GLY A 70 11.27 10.63 3.87
C GLY A 70 9.92 10.26 4.50
N PHE A 71 9.73 9.00 4.88
CA PHE A 71 8.51 8.53 5.51
C PHE A 71 8.66 8.61 7.04
N ASP A 72 7.79 9.36 7.72
CA ASP A 72 7.76 9.38 9.18
C ASP A 72 7.07 8.12 9.71
N HIS A 73 7.86 7.24 10.31
CA HIS A 73 7.39 5.99 10.89
C HIS A 73 6.82 6.13 12.29
N THR A 74 7.03 7.28 12.97
CA THR A 74 6.71 7.44 14.39
C THR A 74 5.22 7.30 14.69
N GLY A 75 4.37 7.76 13.78
CA GLY A 75 2.91 7.62 13.90
C GLY A 75 2.50 6.16 13.96
N ILE A 76 2.90 5.37 12.96
CA ILE A 76 2.58 3.94 12.85
C ILE A 76 3.15 3.14 14.03
N TYR A 77 4.35 3.48 14.50
CA TYR A 77 4.95 2.80 15.65
C TYR A 77 4.29 3.16 16.98
N ARG A 78 3.68 4.34 17.08
CA ARG A 78 2.94 4.76 18.28
C ARG A 78 1.57 4.10 18.32
N ASP A 79 0.85 4.16 17.21
CA ASP A 79 -0.46 3.54 17.06
C ASP A 79 -0.71 3.19 15.59
N LEU A 80 -1.21 1.97 15.37
CA LEU A 80 -1.63 1.55 14.05
C LEU A 80 -3.11 1.90 13.78
N ASN A 81 -3.88 2.28 14.81
CA ASN A 81 -5.32 2.55 14.74
C ASN A 81 -5.70 4.02 14.94
#